data_AF-X0SX47-F1
#
_entry.id   AF-X0SX47-F1
#
_cell.length_a   1.000
_cell.length_b   1.000
_cell.length_c   1.000
_cell.angle_alpha   90.00
_cell.angle_beta   90.00
_cell.angle_gamma   90.00
#
_symmetry.space_group_name_H-M   'P 1'
#
loop_
_entity.id
_entity.type
_entity.pdbx_description
1 polymer ?
#
loop_
_entity_poly.entity_id
_entity_poly.type
_entity_poly.pdbx_seq_one_letter_code
_entity_poly.pdbx_strand_id
1 'polypeptide(L)'
;MKQVIQNYKTGELSLKEVPQPLCKPGGLLVRNVRSVISAGTERGIIELGKKSLLGKAKARPDLARRALAKARREGFLKTFKEAMGRLDEPTALGYSSAGVVEEIGDGVQGFNIGDKVACIGAGFASHAEIVWVPQNLCALIPQEVSFDAAAFGMLGIIALHGVRCAK
;
A
#
# COMPACT_ATOMS: atom_id res chain seq x y z
N MET A 1 -3.64 -0.50 -17.02
CA MET A 1 -3.53 -1.61 -16.05
C MET A 1 -4.58 -1.42 -14.98
N LYS A 2 -5.13 -2.52 -14.47
CA LYS A 2 -6.20 -2.48 -13.47
C LYS A 2 -5.61 -2.42 -12.07
N GLN A 3 -6.24 -1.58 -11.24
CA GLN A 3 -5.87 -1.40 -9.84
C GLN A 3 -7.10 -1.12 -8.98
N VAL A 4 -7.12 -1.67 -7.77
CA VAL A 4 -8.15 -1.38 -6.77
C VAL A 4 -7.80 -0.07 -6.06
N ILE A 5 -8.73 0.88 -6.13
CA ILE A 5 -8.55 2.22 -5.57
C ILE A 5 -9.70 2.53 -4.62
N GLN A 6 -9.37 3.12 -3.48
CA GLN A 6 -10.33 3.70 -2.55
C GLN A 6 -10.33 5.23 -2.65
N ASN A 7 -11.51 5.83 -2.75
CA ASN A 7 -11.68 7.24 -2.50
C ASN A 7 -11.95 7.47 -1.00
N TYR A 8 -11.05 8.16 -0.30
CA TYR A 8 -11.22 8.38 1.14
C TYR A 8 -12.35 9.34 1.47
N LYS A 9 -12.68 10.31 0.61
CA LYS A 9 -13.78 11.25 0.84
C LYS A 9 -15.13 10.57 0.77
N THR A 10 -15.37 9.75 -0.26
CA THR A 10 -16.67 9.09 -0.50
C THR A 10 -16.76 7.69 0.14
N GLY A 11 -15.62 7.06 0.43
CA GLY A 11 -15.55 5.67 0.90
C GLY A 11 -15.76 4.63 -0.22
N GLU A 12 -15.85 5.08 -1.47
CA GLU A 12 -16.06 4.23 -2.64
C GLU A 12 -14.82 3.40 -2.95
N LEU A 13 -15.04 2.11 -3.27
CA LEU A 13 -14.04 1.19 -3.78
C LEU A 13 -14.35 0.91 -5.24
N SER A 14 -13.37 1.08 -6.11
CA SER A 14 -13.52 0.84 -7.55
C SER A 14 -12.28 0.19 -8.13
N LEU A 15 -12.50 -0.64 -9.15
CA LEU A 15 -11.44 -1.10 -10.04
C LEU A 15 -11.26 -0.04 -11.14
N LYS A 16 -10.07 0.54 -11.24
CA LYS A 16 -9.77 1.57 -12.23
C LYS A 16 -8.68 1.12 -13.18
N GLU A 17 -8.82 1.51 -14.45
CA GLU A 17 -7.72 1.54 -15.41
C GLU A 17 -6.83 2.73 -15.06
N VAL A 18 -5.55 2.46 -14.83
CA VAL A 18 -4.51 3.45 -14.54
C VAL A 18 -3.28 3.19 -15.40
N PRO A 19 -2.42 4.21 -15.63
CA PRO A 19 -1.14 4.02 -16.27
C PRO A 19 -0.27 3.02 -15.50
N GLN A 20 0.51 2.23 -16.23
CA GLN A 20 1.51 1.35 -15.63
C GLN A 20 2.60 2.18 -14.95
N PRO A 21 3.08 1.80 -13.76
CA PRO A 21 4.21 2.49 -13.14
C PRO A 21 5.48 2.31 -13.97
N LEU A 22 6.31 3.35 -14.00
CA LEU A 22 7.66 3.27 -14.58
C LEU A 22 8.57 2.46 -13.66
N CYS A 23 9.49 1.69 -14.27
CA CYS A 23 10.57 1.05 -13.54
C CYS A 23 11.59 2.12 -13.08
N LYS A 24 11.48 2.55 -11.82
CA LYS A 24 12.40 3.54 -11.22
C LYS A 24 13.66 2.83 -10.68
N PRO A 25 14.82 3.52 -10.61
CA PRO A 25 16.04 3.01 -9.99
C PRO A 25 15.80 2.47 -8.57
N GLY A 26 16.55 1.44 -8.19
CA GLY A 26 16.49 0.83 -6.85
C GLY A 26 15.26 -0.03 -6.56
N GLY A 27 14.42 -0.31 -7.57
CA GLY A 27 13.25 -1.16 -7.41
C GLY A 27 13.00 -2.09 -8.59
N LEU A 28 12.01 -2.95 -8.42
CA LEU A 28 11.56 -3.94 -9.38
C LEU A 28 10.18 -3.54 -9.90
N LEU A 29 9.97 -3.72 -11.20
CA LEU A 29 8.62 -3.80 -11.75
C LEU A 29 8.18 -5.26 -11.68
N VAL A 30 7.11 -5.53 -10.95
CA VAL A 30 6.61 -6.88 -10.69
C VAL A 30 5.19 -7.00 -11.19
N ARG A 31 4.93 -7.96 -12.08
CA ARG A 31 3.57 -8.37 -12.42
C ARG A 31 3.04 -9.26 -11.32
N ASN A 32 2.06 -8.76 -10.60
CA ASN A 32 1.41 -9.49 -9.53
C ASN A 32 0.67 -10.72 -10.10
N VAL A 33 0.86 -11.85 -9.44
CA VAL A 33 0.08 -13.08 -9.68
C VAL A 33 -0.96 -13.24 -8.57
N ARG A 34 -0.61 -12.86 -7.34
CA ARG A 34 -1.47 -12.89 -6.16
C ARG A 34 -1.25 -11.67 -5.29
N SER A 35 -2.31 -11.21 -4.63
CA SER A 35 -2.23 -10.26 -3.53
C SER A 35 -3.21 -10.69 -2.46
N VAL A 36 -2.93 -10.35 -1.20
CA VAL A 36 -3.74 -10.79 -0.06
C VAL A 36 -4.46 -9.60 0.55
N ILE A 37 -5.74 -9.78 0.83
CA ILE A 37 -6.56 -8.79 1.55
C ILE A 37 -6.45 -9.07 3.04
N SER A 38 -5.93 -8.11 3.79
CA SER A 38 -5.84 -8.22 5.25
C SER A 38 -7.17 -7.91 5.94
N ALA A 39 -7.66 -8.86 6.73
CA ALA A 39 -8.90 -8.69 7.49
C ALA A 39 -8.84 -7.57 8.54
N GLY A 40 -7.64 -7.18 8.98
CA GLY A 40 -7.44 -6.12 9.98
C GLY A 40 -7.18 -4.76 9.35
N THR A 41 -5.96 -4.57 8.83
CA THR A 41 -5.47 -3.26 8.37
C THR A 41 -6.32 -2.68 7.24
N GLU A 42 -6.61 -3.48 6.20
CA GLU A 42 -7.38 -3.00 5.06
C GLU A 42 -8.85 -2.79 5.41
N ARG A 43 -9.44 -3.66 6.23
CA ARG A 43 -10.79 -3.43 6.75
C ARG A 43 -10.87 -2.11 7.50
N GLY A 44 -9.90 -1.82 8.37
CA GLY A 44 -9.83 -0.56 9.10
C GLY A 44 -9.68 0.66 8.21
N ILE A 45 -8.89 0.56 7.14
CA ILE A 45 -8.77 1.58 6.08
C ILE A 45 -10.13 1.81 5.40
N ILE A 46 -10.79 0.72 4.99
CA ILE A 46 -12.07 0.80 4.29
C ILE A 46 -13.15 1.44 5.18
N GLU A 47 -13.25 0.99 6.43
CA GLU A 47 -14.19 1.52 7.41
C GLU A 47 -13.92 3.00 7.73
N LEU A 48 -12.64 3.41 7.82
CA LEU A 48 -12.29 4.82 8.01
C LEU A 48 -12.72 5.65 6.79
N GLY A 49 -12.50 5.16 5.57
CA GLY A 49 -12.93 5.83 4.33
C GLY A 49 -14.44 6.09 4.29
N LYS A 50 -15.26 5.14 4.77
CA LYS A 50 -16.72 5.23 4.81
C LYS A 50 -17.28 6.23 5.84
N LYS A 51 -16.46 6.74 6.78
CA LYS A 51 -16.93 7.69 7.81
C LYS A 51 -17.09 9.11 7.27
N SER A 52 -18.00 9.88 7.88
CA SER A 52 -18.08 11.34 7.66
C SER A 52 -16.81 12.05 8.13
N LEU A 53 -16.61 13.33 7.75
CA LEU A 53 -15.45 14.11 8.20
C LEU A 53 -15.32 14.17 9.73
N LEU A 54 -16.44 14.38 10.42
CA LEU A 54 -16.51 14.32 11.89
C LEU A 54 -16.17 12.93 12.42
N GLY A 55 -16.69 11.88 11.79
CA GLY A 55 -16.38 10.50 12.14
C GLY A 55 -14.89 10.16 11.97
N LYS A 56 -14.26 10.67 10.90
CA LYS A 56 -12.82 10.56 10.63
C LYS A 56 -11.99 11.32 11.67
N ALA A 57 -12.39 12.55 12.00
CA ALA A 57 -11.73 13.34 13.04
C ALA A 57 -11.81 12.67 14.43
N LYS A 58 -12.96 12.05 14.76
CA LYS A 58 -13.13 11.28 16.01
C LYS A 58 -12.28 10.00 16.02
N ALA A 59 -12.17 9.31 14.89
CA ALA A 59 -11.35 8.10 14.76
C ALA A 59 -9.84 8.38 14.77
N ARG A 60 -9.42 9.58 14.31
CA ARG A 60 -8.02 10.03 14.25
C ARG A 60 -7.86 11.40 14.91
N PRO A 61 -8.01 11.47 16.26
CA PRO A 61 -7.91 12.74 16.98
C PRO A 61 -6.50 13.35 16.89
N ASP A 62 -5.47 12.53 16.68
CA ASP A 62 -4.10 12.97 16.42
C ASP A 62 -4.00 13.83 15.15
N LEU A 63 -4.62 13.38 14.05
CA LEU A 63 -4.65 14.12 12.79
C LEU A 63 -5.48 15.39 12.91
N ALA A 64 -6.61 15.34 13.63
CA ALA A 64 -7.44 16.52 13.89
C ALA A 64 -6.68 17.59 14.68
N ARG A 65 -5.94 17.20 15.73
CA ARG A 65 -5.10 18.14 16.50
C ARG A 65 -3.98 18.74 15.64
N ARG A 66 -3.33 17.92 14.80
CA ARG A 66 -2.30 18.41 13.86
C ARG A 66 -2.88 19.40 12.85
N ALA A 67 -4.05 19.11 12.29
CA ALA A 67 -4.75 20.03 11.40
C ALA A 67 -5.11 21.34 12.12
N LEU A 68 -5.60 21.30 13.35
CA LEU A 68 -5.89 22.51 14.13
C LEU A 68 -4.63 23.32 14.42
N ALA A 69 -3.54 22.66 14.82
CA ALA A 69 -2.26 23.33 15.05
C ALA A 69 -1.73 24.00 13.77
N LYS A 70 -1.88 23.33 12.61
CA LYS A 70 -1.52 23.89 11.31
C LYS A 70 -2.41 25.07 10.92
N ALA A 71 -3.72 24.96 11.13
CA ALA A 71 -4.67 26.04 10.86
C ALA A 71 -4.37 27.31 11.65
N ARG A 72 -3.91 27.17 12.91
CA ARG A 72 -3.46 28.31 13.73
C ARG A 72 -2.17 28.96 13.22
N ARG A 73 -1.29 28.20 12.56
CA ARG A 73 0.01 28.71 12.06
C ARG A 73 -0.08 29.25 10.64
N GLU A 74 -0.82 28.58 9.77
CA GLU A 74 -0.81 28.81 8.32
C GLU A 74 -2.17 29.30 7.77
N GLY A 75 -3.17 29.45 8.64
CA GLY A 75 -4.51 29.86 8.28
C GLY A 75 -5.47 28.69 8.00
N PHE A 76 -6.75 28.91 8.35
CA PHE A 76 -7.80 27.91 8.24
C PHE A 76 -8.09 27.51 6.79
N LEU A 77 -8.26 28.48 5.88
CA LEU A 77 -8.59 28.25 4.47
C LEU A 77 -7.54 27.36 3.77
N LYS A 78 -6.25 27.67 3.97
CA LYS A 78 -5.14 26.90 3.40
C LYS A 78 -5.14 25.47 3.93
N THR A 79 -5.22 25.31 5.26
CA THR A 79 -5.22 24.00 5.91
C THR A 79 -6.44 23.16 5.50
N PHE A 80 -7.61 23.78 5.38
CA PHE A 80 -8.83 23.10 4.95
C PHE A 80 -8.71 22.61 3.50
N LYS A 81 -8.23 23.46 2.59
CA LYS A 81 -8.02 23.10 1.18
C LYS A 81 -7.04 21.92 1.04
N GLU A 82 -5.95 21.95 1.78
CA GLU A 82 -4.98 20.85 1.80
C GLU A 82 -5.56 19.56 2.39
N ALA A 83 -6.27 19.65 3.51
CA ALA A 83 -6.89 18.49 4.15
C ALA A 83 -7.95 17.84 3.24
N MET A 84 -8.76 18.65 2.57
CA MET A 84 -9.73 18.19 1.57
C MET A 84 -9.04 17.56 0.36
N GLY A 85 -7.96 18.17 -0.15
CA GLY A 85 -7.17 17.61 -1.25
C GLY A 85 -6.63 16.22 -0.94
N ARG A 86 -6.11 16.00 0.29
CA ARG A 86 -5.61 14.68 0.72
C ARG A 86 -6.72 13.63 0.86
N LEU A 87 -7.94 14.04 1.20
CA LEU A 87 -9.08 13.13 1.28
C LEU A 87 -9.65 12.78 -0.10
N ASP A 88 -9.52 13.69 -1.06
CA ASP A 88 -9.89 13.48 -2.46
C ASP A 88 -8.86 12.64 -3.22
N GLU A 89 -7.64 12.49 -2.69
CA GLU A 89 -6.57 11.72 -3.32
C GLU A 89 -6.93 10.22 -3.38
N PRO A 90 -6.98 9.60 -4.57
CA PRO A 90 -7.27 8.18 -4.70
C PRO A 90 -6.17 7.36 -4.05
N THR A 91 -6.52 6.46 -3.13
CA THR A 91 -5.54 5.64 -2.43
C THR A 91 -5.54 4.22 -2.96
N ALA A 92 -4.34 3.75 -3.33
CA ALA A 92 -4.10 2.35 -3.65
C ALA A 92 -4.30 1.47 -2.40
N LEU A 93 -5.08 0.39 -2.54
CA LEU A 93 -5.20 -0.62 -1.48
C LEU A 93 -4.18 -1.75 -1.68
N GLY A 94 -3.96 -2.52 -0.62
CA GLY A 94 -3.01 -3.63 -0.59
C GLY A 94 -1.62 -3.22 -0.13
N TYR A 95 -0.95 -4.17 0.52
CA TYR A 95 0.39 -3.98 1.08
C TYR A 95 1.20 -5.29 1.12
N SER A 96 0.73 -6.33 0.44
CA SER A 96 1.35 -7.65 0.40
C SER A 96 0.90 -8.39 -0.86
N SER A 97 1.86 -8.72 -1.72
CA SER A 97 1.62 -9.39 -3.00
C SER A 97 2.76 -10.34 -3.35
N ALA A 98 2.55 -11.16 -4.38
CA ALA A 98 3.55 -12.04 -4.94
C ALA A 98 3.38 -12.10 -6.46
N GLY A 99 4.50 -12.11 -7.17
CA GLY A 99 4.50 -11.97 -8.61
C GLY A 99 5.82 -12.31 -9.26
N VAL A 100 5.94 -11.92 -10.52
CA VAL A 100 7.12 -12.17 -11.36
C VAL A 100 7.77 -10.85 -11.72
N VAL A 101 9.09 -10.76 -11.59
CA VAL A 101 9.87 -9.59 -12.00
C VAL A 101 9.80 -9.43 -13.52
N GLU A 102 9.33 -8.29 -14.00
CA GLU A 102 9.27 -7.95 -15.43
C GLU A 102 10.40 -6.99 -15.83
N GLU A 103 10.74 -6.04 -14.96
CA GLU A 103 11.83 -5.09 -15.18
C GLU A 103 12.60 -4.84 -13.88
N ILE A 104 13.88 -4.48 -14.04
CA ILE A 104 14.79 -4.19 -12.94
C ILE A 104 15.32 -2.78 -13.13
N GLY A 105 15.14 -1.94 -12.11
CA GLY A 105 15.66 -0.58 -12.12
C GLY A 105 17.16 -0.54 -11.82
N ASP A 106 17.82 0.52 -12.29
CA ASP A 106 19.25 0.74 -12.08
C ASP A 106 19.65 0.62 -10.59
N GLY A 107 20.78 -0.03 -10.34
CA GLY A 107 21.34 -0.21 -8.99
C GLY A 107 20.71 -1.31 -8.14
N VAL A 108 19.75 -2.06 -8.69
CA VAL A 108 19.24 -3.28 -8.03
C VAL A 108 20.19 -4.45 -8.24
N GLN A 109 20.38 -5.25 -7.19
CA GLN A 109 21.24 -6.43 -7.21
C GLN A 109 20.50 -7.66 -6.65
N GLY A 110 20.90 -8.86 -7.08
CA GLY A 110 20.38 -10.12 -6.54
C GLY A 110 19.00 -10.54 -7.07
N PHE A 111 18.51 -9.90 -8.12
CA PHE A 111 17.26 -10.25 -8.81
C PHE A 111 17.50 -10.34 -10.32
N ASN A 112 16.72 -11.17 -10.99
CA ASN A 112 16.66 -11.33 -12.44
C ASN A 112 15.23 -11.18 -12.95
N ILE A 113 15.08 -10.74 -14.20
CA ILE A 113 13.79 -10.77 -14.90
C ILE A 113 13.31 -12.23 -14.96
N GLY A 114 12.05 -12.46 -14.62
CA GLY A 114 11.46 -13.79 -14.51
C GLY A 114 11.49 -14.40 -13.09
N ASP A 115 12.22 -13.79 -12.15
CA ASP A 115 12.23 -14.27 -10.77
C ASP A 115 10.85 -14.18 -10.13
N LYS A 116 10.51 -15.20 -9.33
CA LYS A 116 9.34 -15.17 -8.46
C LYS A 116 9.68 -14.39 -7.20
N VAL A 117 8.91 -13.36 -6.88
CA VAL A 117 9.17 -12.49 -5.73
C VAL A 117 7.91 -12.27 -4.89
N ALA A 118 8.09 -12.28 -3.57
CA ALA A 118 7.13 -11.73 -2.62
C ALA A 118 7.45 -10.25 -2.42
N CYS A 119 6.42 -9.42 -2.44
CA CYS A 119 6.51 -7.97 -2.31
C CYS A 119 5.69 -7.51 -1.10
N ILE A 120 6.23 -6.58 -0.33
CA ILE A 120 5.57 -6.05 0.87
C ILE A 120 5.57 -4.52 0.89
N GLY A 121 4.71 -3.95 1.74
CA GLY A 121 4.71 -2.53 2.07
C GLY A 121 3.52 -1.75 1.49
N ALA A 122 2.88 -0.95 2.36
CA ALA A 122 1.78 -0.09 1.96
C ALA A 122 2.27 1.00 1.00
N GLY A 123 1.52 1.22 -0.08
CA GLY A 123 1.92 2.13 -1.16
C GLY A 123 2.88 1.52 -2.18
N PHE A 124 3.31 0.27 -2.00
CA PHE A 124 4.13 -0.47 -2.96
C PHE A 124 3.42 -1.74 -3.44
N ALA A 125 3.25 -2.72 -2.54
CA ALA A 125 2.66 -4.04 -2.84
C ALA A 125 1.12 -4.01 -2.88
N SER A 126 0.58 -3.16 -3.75
CA SER A 126 -0.85 -2.89 -3.90
C SER A 126 -1.60 -3.96 -4.70
N HIS A 127 -2.94 -3.95 -4.59
CA HIS A 127 -3.86 -4.72 -5.43
C HIS A 127 -3.93 -4.13 -6.83
N ALA A 128 -2.91 -4.42 -7.62
CA ALA A 128 -2.73 -4.00 -9.00
C ALA A 128 -2.22 -5.15 -9.86
N GLU A 129 -2.39 -5.06 -11.18
CA GLU A 129 -1.78 -6.02 -12.12
C GLU A 129 -0.23 -5.92 -12.11
N ILE A 130 0.31 -4.71 -12.02
CA ILE A 130 1.75 -4.45 -12.00
C ILE A 130 2.06 -3.46 -10.86
N VAL A 131 3.13 -3.72 -10.12
CA VAL A 131 3.60 -2.87 -9.03
C VAL A 131 5.07 -2.54 -9.18
N TRP A 132 5.46 -1.31 -8.83
CA TRP A 132 6.87 -0.98 -8.60
C TRP A 132 7.16 -1.07 -7.11
N VAL A 133 8.20 -1.84 -6.75
CA VAL A 133 8.53 -2.11 -5.35
C VAL A 133 10.05 -1.95 -5.14
N PRO A 134 10.49 -1.17 -4.14
CA PRO A 134 11.90 -1.07 -3.77
C PRO A 134 12.52 -2.45 -3.50
N GLN A 135 13.77 -2.67 -3.91
CA GLN A 135 14.41 -3.99 -3.79
C GLN A 135 14.44 -4.53 -2.35
N ASN A 136 14.55 -3.65 -1.36
CA ASN A 136 14.57 -4.02 0.07
C ASN A 136 13.21 -4.46 0.62
N LEU A 137 12.15 -4.33 -0.17
CA LEU A 137 10.79 -4.79 0.13
C LEU A 137 10.38 -6.00 -0.72
N CYS A 138 11.35 -6.62 -1.40
CA CYS A 138 11.19 -7.81 -2.21
C CYS A 138 12.02 -8.95 -1.64
N ALA A 139 11.49 -10.18 -1.76
CA ALA A 139 12.23 -11.40 -1.43
C ALA A 139 11.96 -12.46 -2.50
N LEU A 140 12.99 -13.19 -2.92
CA LEU A 140 12.84 -14.33 -3.83
C LEU A 140 11.93 -15.39 -3.19
N ILE A 141 11.07 -15.97 -4.01
CA ILE A 141 10.18 -17.07 -3.60
C ILE A 141 10.91 -18.38 -3.89
N PRO A 142 11.15 -19.24 -2.86
CA PRO A 142 11.70 -20.57 -3.05
C PRO A 142 10.84 -21.42 -3.99
N GLN A 143 11.44 -22.41 -4.66
CA GLN A 143 10.77 -23.19 -5.70
C GLN A 143 9.51 -23.90 -5.19
N GLU A 144 9.53 -24.35 -3.94
CA GLU A 144 8.48 -25.07 -3.23
C GLU A 144 7.34 -24.17 -2.74
N VAL A 145 7.51 -22.84 -2.74
CA VAL A 145 6.51 -21.90 -2.23
C VAL A 145 5.64 -21.39 -3.38
N SER A 146 4.32 -21.56 -3.25
CA SER A 146 3.34 -21.04 -4.22
C SER A 146 3.19 -19.52 -4.11
N PHE A 147 2.69 -18.88 -5.18
CA PHE A 147 2.33 -17.45 -5.12
C PHE A 147 1.26 -17.15 -4.09
N ASP A 148 0.32 -18.07 -3.86
CA ASP A 148 -0.72 -17.92 -2.83
C ASP A 148 -0.09 -17.81 -1.45
N ALA A 149 0.82 -18.72 -1.09
CA ALA A 149 1.52 -18.69 0.20
C ALA A 149 2.45 -17.48 0.31
N ALA A 150 3.21 -17.18 -0.75
CA ALA A 150 4.15 -16.06 -0.77
C ALA A 150 3.45 -14.69 -0.58
N ALA A 151 2.22 -14.52 -1.10
CA ALA A 151 1.47 -13.29 -0.94
C ALA A 151 1.14 -12.98 0.53
N PHE A 152 1.14 -13.98 1.43
CA PHE A 152 0.99 -13.77 2.88
C PHE A 152 2.26 -13.29 3.57
N GLY A 153 3.37 -13.08 2.85
CA GLY A 153 4.67 -12.71 3.41
C GLY A 153 4.61 -11.59 4.46
N MET A 154 3.94 -10.47 4.18
CA MET A 154 3.83 -9.37 5.14
C MET A 154 3.03 -9.75 6.39
N LEU A 155 1.94 -10.50 6.24
CA LEU A 155 1.12 -10.94 7.37
C LEU A 155 1.91 -11.91 8.25
N GLY A 156 2.66 -12.83 7.63
CA GLY A 156 3.57 -13.74 8.31
C GLY A 156 4.67 -12.99 9.09
N ILE A 157 5.26 -11.95 8.48
CA ILE A 157 6.28 -11.11 9.14
C ILE A 157 5.70 -10.43 10.38
N ILE A 158 4.49 -9.86 10.30
CA ILE A 158 3.84 -9.20 11.45
C ILE A 158 3.59 -10.20 12.58
N ALA A 159 3.04 -11.38 12.26
CA ALA A 159 2.78 -12.42 13.25
C ALA A 159 4.08 -12.91 13.91
N LEU A 160 5.12 -13.18 13.11
CA LEU A 160 6.41 -13.63 13.59
C LEU A 160 7.11 -12.57 14.45
N HIS A 161 6.98 -11.28 14.10
CA HIS A 161 7.46 -10.18 14.92
C HIS A 161 6.79 -10.17 16.30
N GLY A 162 5.47 -10.35 16.36
CA GLY A 162 4.74 -10.47 17.62
C GLY A 162 5.28 -11.59 18.52
N VAL A 163 5.52 -12.77 17.95
CA VAL A 163 6.12 -13.90 18.68
C VAL A 163 7.52 -13.56 19.19
N ARG A 164 8.37 -12.94 18.36
CA ARG A 164 9.74 -12.56 18.75
C ARG A 164 9.80 -11.48 19.83
N CYS A 165 8.77 -10.63 19.92
CA CYS A 165 8.67 -9.60 20.94
C CYS A 165 8.00 -10.08 22.23
N ALA A 166 7.31 -11.22 22.21
CA ALA A 166 6.77 -11.83 23.41
C ALA A 166 7.93 -12.29 24.30
N LYS A 167 7.99 -11.71 25.50
CA LYS A 167 8.89 -12.13 26.58
C LYS A 167 8.17 -13.10 27.50
#